data_AF-A0A843GDF4-F1
#
_entry.id   AF-A0A843GDF4-F1
#
_cell.length_a   1.000
_cell.length_b   1.000
_cell.length_c   1.000
_cell.angle_alpha   90.00
_cell.angle_beta   90.00
_cell.angle_gamma   90.00
#
_symmetry.space_group_name_H-M   'P 1'
#
loop_
_entity.id
_entity.type
_entity.pdbx_description
1 polymer ?
#
loop_
_entity_poly.entity_id
_entity_poly.type
_entity_poly.pdbx_seq_one_letter_code
_entity_poly.pdbx_strand_id
1 'polypeptide(L)'
;MKKQRKFTTLFSSEIDASDSNMGEYRQSIADCNDIMPEDVTDQDIYDSLYEDIDVDWDNILSDIDYYDRKYPNAKYLITGKLGLWDGPHPIEKTENSLRDAVEECCCNIRGDHWDEIREDQYGCLYVDVHHHDGANQFVIHKIENKRKKNIRFTKEV
;
A
#
# COMPACT_ATOMS: atom_id res chain seq x y z
N MET A 1 30.22 2.98 -8.04
CA MET A 1 28.85 2.90 -8.61
C MET A 1 27.91 2.32 -7.55
N LYS A 2 26.91 3.08 -7.08
CA LYS A 2 25.85 2.51 -6.22
C LYS A 2 24.96 1.64 -7.12
N LYS A 3 24.80 0.35 -6.80
CA LYS A 3 23.84 -0.52 -7.50
C LYS A 3 22.44 0.05 -7.27
N GLN A 4 21.70 0.30 -8.36
CA GLN A 4 20.30 0.70 -8.31
C GLN A 4 19.49 -0.48 -7.77
N ARG A 5 18.63 -0.24 -6.77
CA ARG A 5 17.69 -1.27 -6.30
C ARG A 5 16.60 -1.46 -7.35
N LYS A 6 16.21 -2.72 -7.57
CA LYS A 6 15.06 -3.07 -8.40
C LYS A 6 13.85 -3.22 -7.50
N PHE A 7 12.72 -2.71 -7.96
CA PHE A 7 11.43 -2.76 -7.28
C PHE A 7 10.40 -3.40 -8.21
N THR A 8 9.44 -4.10 -7.61
CA THR A 8 8.22 -4.58 -8.26
C THR A 8 7.05 -3.88 -7.57
N THR A 9 6.20 -3.19 -8.33
CA THR A 9 4.95 -2.64 -7.80
C THR A 9 3.97 -3.78 -7.61
N LEU A 10 3.46 -3.93 -6.38
CA LEU A 10 2.46 -4.93 -6.00
C LEU A 10 1.05 -4.34 -6.06
N PHE A 11 0.92 -3.04 -5.75
CA PHE A 11 -0.34 -2.32 -5.72
C PHE A 11 -0.13 -0.86 -6.10
N SER A 12 -1.09 -0.28 -6.82
CA SER A 12 -1.23 1.17 -6.98
C SER A 12 -2.71 1.51 -7.11
N SER A 13 -3.23 2.37 -6.25
CA SER A 13 -4.63 2.84 -6.30
C SER A 13 -4.80 4.17 -7.05
N GLU A 14 -3.89 4.52 -7.96
CA GLU A 14 -3.95 5.79 -8.68
C GLU A 14 -5.22 5.84 -9.57
N ILE A 15 -6.21 6.62 -9.13
CA ILE A 15 -7.44 6.88 -9.89
C ILE A 15 -7.20 8.08 -10.81
N ASP A 16 -7.00 7.85 -12.10
CA ASP A 16 -7.00 8.91 -13.12
C ASP A 16 -8.44 9.19 -13.58
N ALA A 17 -9.22 9.82 -12.69
CA ALA A 17 -10.57 10.33 -12.97
C ALA A 17 -10.53 11.74 -13.56
N SER A 18 -9.55 12.06 -14.41
CA SER A 18 -9.54 13.34 -15.11
C SER A 18 -10.71 13.45 -16.10
N ASP A 19 -11.21 14.67 -16.34
CA ASP A 19 -12.33 14.94 -17.27
C ASP A 19 -12.11 14.34 -18.67
N SER A 20 -10.84 14.14 -19.08
CA SER A 20 -10.48 13.52 -20.36
C SER A 20 -10.76 12.01 -20.39
N ASN A 21 -10.70 11.35 -19.24
CA ASN A 21 -10.87 9.90 -19.09
C ASN A 21 -12.32 9.53 -18.73
N MET A 22 -13.06 10.44 -18.07
CA MET A 22 -14.46 10.23 -17.65
C MET A 22 -15.40 9.85 -18.81
N GLY A 23 -15.16 10.37 -20.02
CA GLY A 23 -15.93 10.01 -21.20
C GLY A 23 -15.77 8.55 -21.63
N GLU A 24 -14.58 7.97 -21.47
CA GLU A 24 -14.31 6.56 -21.80
C GLU A 24 -14.97 5.63 -20.78
N TYR A 25 -14.86 5.94 -19.49
CA TYR A 25 -15.55 5.20 -18.42
C TYR A 25 -17.07 5.24 -18.60
N ARG A 26 -17.61 6.41 -18.92
CA ARG A 26 -19.03 6.61 -19.19
C ARG A 26 -19.53 5.71 -20.32
N GLN A 27 -18.78 5.63 -21.43
CA GLN A 27 -19.12 4.74 -22.54
C GLN A 27 -19.01 3.28 -22.13
N SER A 28 -17.96 2.90 -21.41
CA SER A 28 -17.75 1.51 -20.96
C SER A 28 -18.87 1.03 -20.04
N ILE A 29 -19.28 1.84 -19.06
CA ILE A 29 -20.38 1.51 -18.14
C ILE A 29 -21.71 1.40 -18.89
N ALA A 30 -21.96 2.31 -19.83
CA ALA A 30 -23.14 2.28 -20.67
C ALA A 30 -23.23 1.01 -21.53
N ASP A 31 -22.11 0.62 -22.15
CA ASP A 31 -22.00 -0.61 -22.95
C ASP A 31 -22.21 -1.87 -22.09
N CYS A 32 -21.65 -1.91 -20.87
CA CYS A 32 -21.84 -3.02 -19.93
C CYS A 32 -23.28 -3.18 -19.45
N ASN A 33 -23.98 -2.05 -19.26
CA ASN A 33 -25.34 -2.01 -18.71
C ASN A 33 -26.45 -1.92 -19.77
N ASP A 34 -26.10 -1.86 -21.06
CA ASP A 34 -27.02 -1.68 -22.20
C ASP A 34 -27.92 -0.43 -22.05
N ILE A 35 -27.32 0.70 -21.64
CA ILE A 35 -27.96 2.00 -21.47
C ILE A 35 -27.28 3.07 -22.32
N MET A 36 -27.85 4.28 -22.38
CA MET A 36 -27.20 5.38 -23.09
C MET A 36 -26.12 6.04 -22.21
N PRO A 37 -24.99 6.50 -22.78
CA PRO A 37 -23.91 7.15 -22.02
C PRO A 37 -24.34 8.39 -21.22
N GLU A 38 -25.35 9.13 -21.70
CA GLU A 38 -25.93 10.27 -20.99
C GLU A 38 -26.68 9.89 -19.71
N ASP A 39 -27.15 8.65 -19.59
CA ASP A 39 -27.87 8.14 -18.41
C ASP A 39 -26.93 7.68 -17.29
N VAL A 40 -25.65 7.46 -17.60
CA VAL A 40 -24.61 7.18 -16.60
C VAL A 40 -24.34 8.47 -15.81
N THR A 41 -24.17 8.40 -14.50
CA THR A 41 -23.81 9.56 -13.68
C THR A 41 -22.31 9.54 -13.38
N ASP A 42 -21.75 10.68 -12.98
CA ASP A 42 -20.36 10.70 -12.52
C ASP A 42 -20.20 9.83 -11.26
N GLN A 43 -21.26 9.70 -10.46
CA GLN A 43 -21.28 8.79 -9.31
C GLN A 43 -21.11 7.33 -9.75
N ASP A 44 -21.78 6.89 -10.82
CA ASP A 44 -21.64 5.52 -11.34
C ASP A 44 -20.20 5.24 -11.80
N ILE A 45 -19.52 6.26 -12.35
CA ILE A 45 -18.11 6.15 -12.74
C ILE A 45 -17.22 5.99 -11.51
N TYR A 46 -17.41 6.83 -10.49
CA TYR A 46 -16.65 6.70 -9.24
C TYR A 46 -16.93 5.37 -8.53
N ASP A 47 -18.18 4.93 -8.48
CA ASP A 47 -18.56 3.66 -7.86
C ASP A 47 -17.84 2.50 -8.56
N SER A 48 -17.84 2.47 -9.90
CA SER A 48 -17.10 1.45 -10.67
C SER A 48 -15.59 1.50 -10.41
N LEU A 49 -14.99 2.68 -10.32
CA LEU A 49 -13.56 2.83 -10.04
C LEU A 49 -13.18 2.36 -8.64
N TYR A 50 -14.01 2.65 -7.64
CA TYR A 50 -13.79 2.19 -6.28
C TYR A 50 -14.01 0.68 -6.15
N GLU A 51 -14.94 0.10 -6.91
CA GLU A 51 -15.12 -1.37 -6.97
C GLU A 51 -13.87 -2.07 -7.51
N ASP A 52 -13.26 -1.57 -8.59
CA ASP A 52 -12.02 -2.14 -9.14
C ASP A 52 -10.87 -2.10 -8.12
N ILE A 53 -10.72 -0.99 -7.40
CA ILE A 53 -9.70 -0.83 -6.35
C ILE A 53 -9.95 -1.80 -5.18
N ASP A 54 -11.21 -1.93 -4.75
CA ASP A 54 -11.57 -2.86 -3.68
C ASP A 54 -11.23 -4.32 -4.08
N VAL A 55 -11.45 -4.69 -5.36
CA VAL A 55 -11.07 -6.03 -5.88
C VAL A 55 -9.56 -6.23 -5.89
N ASP A 56 -8.79 -5.26 -6.39
CA ASP A 56 -7.32 -5.36 -6.40
C ASP A 56 -6.75 -5.42 -4.99
N TRP A 57 -7.32 -4.64 -4.07
CA TRP A 57 -6.96 -4.67 -2.67
C TRP A 57 -7.23 -6.03 -2.02
N ASP A 58 -8.42 -6.59 -2.24
CA ASP A 58 -8.79 -7.93 -1.75
C ASP A 58 -7.85 -9.01 -2.29
N ASN A 59 -7.41 -8.91 -3.54
CA ASN A 59 -6.44 -9.83 -4.13
C ASN A 59 -5.09 -9.79 -3.39
N ILE A 60 -4.56 -8.59 -3.10
CA ILE A 60 -3.32 -8.42 -2.36
C ILE A 60 -3.45 -8.92 -0.93
N LEU A 61 -4.55 -8.59 -0.25
CA LEU A 61 -4.81 -9.10 1.10
C LEU A 61 -4.91 -10.62 1.13
N SER A 62 -5.45 -11.25 0.09
CA SER A 62 -5.49 -12.71 -0.04
C SER A 62 -4.08 -13.32 -0.16
N ASP A 63 -3.20 -12.70 -0.94
CA ASP A 63 -1.79 -13.11 -1.06
C ASP A 63 -1.02 -12.93 0.26
N ILE A 64 -1.26 -11.82 0.96
CA ILE A 64 -0.70 -11.54 2.28
C ILE A 64 -1.21 -12.56 3.31
N ASP A 65 -2.51 -12.88 3.31
CA ASP A 65 -3.10 -13.90 4.17
C ASP A 65 -2.45 -15.27 3.95
N TYR A 66 -2.20 -15.64 2.69
CA TYR A 66 -1.48 -16.87 2.35
C TYR A 66 -0.05 -16.83 2.91
N TYR A 67 0.64 -15.69 2.81
CA TYR A 67 1.98 -15.50 3.36
C TYR A 67 1.99 -15.66 4.89
N ASP A 68 1.08 -15.02 5.61
CA ASP A 68 1.04 -15.08 7.07
C ASP A 68 0.71 -16.48 7.59
N ARG A 69 -0.17 -17.23 6.91
CA ARG A 69 -0.39 -18.65 7.21
C ARG A 69 0.87 -19.50 7.06
N LYS A 70 1.74 -19.17 6.10
CA LYS A 70 3.04 -19.83 5.89
C LYS A 70 4.08 -19.44 6.96
N TYR A 71 3.94 -18.25 7.56
CA TYR A 71 4.87 -17.72 8.56
C TYR A 71 4.15 -17.21 9.84
N PRO A 72 3.42 -18.06 10.58
CA PRO A 72 2.49 -17.65 11.65
C PRO A 72 3.13 -17.03 12.90
N ASN A 73 4.46 -16.94 12.96
CA ASN A 73 5.22 -16.31 14.05
C ASN A 73 6.22 -15.26 13.53
N ALA A 74 6.07 -14.83 12.27
CA ALA A 74 6.83 -13.71 11.76
C ALA A 74 6.46 -12.46 12.55
N LYS A 75 7.42 -11.53 12.63
CA LYS A 75 7.18 -10.19 13.14
C LYS A 75 7.68 -9.21 12.11
N TYR A 76 7.07 -8.05 12.07
CA TYR A 76 7.41 -7.02 11.10
C TYR A 76 7.71 -5.73 11.84
N LEU A 77 8.71 -5.01 11.36
CA LEU A 77 9.07 -3.69 11.82
C LEU A 77 8.65 -2.70 10.73
N ILE A 78 7.76 -1.79 11.08
CA ILE A 78 7.39 -0.63 10.28
C ILE A 78 8.32 0.50 10.71
N THR A 79 9.00 1.11 9.75
CA THR A 79 9.75 2.36 9.95
C THR A 79 9.34 3.36 8.88
N GLY A 80 9.31 4.64 9.20
CA GLY A 80 8.91 5.62 8.20
C GLY A 80 8.68 7.00 8.76
N LYS A 81 7.87 7.76 8.05
CA LYS A 81 7.40 9.07 8.46
C LYS A 81 5.95 9.26 8.06
N LEU A 82 5.21 9.90 8.95
CA LEU A 82 3.91 10.50 8.65
C LEU A 82 4.14 11.89 8.09
N GLY A 83 3.64 12.18 6.90
CA GLY A 83 3.66 13.52 6.32
C GLY A 83 2.38 14.24 6.68
N LEU A 84 2.42 15.09 7.69
CA LEU A 84 1.28 15.90 8.12
C LEU A 84 1.50 17.36 7.69
N TRP A 85 0.44 18.18 7.84
CA TRP A 85 0.47 19.60 7.50
C TRP A 85 1.54 20.41 8.27
N ASP A 86 1.97 19.92 9.44
CA ASP A 86 3.00 20.52 10.28
C ASP A 86 4.41 19.91 10.07
N GLY A 87 4.54 18.98 9.13
CA GLY A 87 5.80 18.38 8.70
C GLY A 87 5.89 16.87 8.90
N PRO A 88 7.09 16.30 8.67
CA PRO A 88 7.31 14.87 8.78
C PRO A 88 7.52 14.42 10.22
N HIS A 89 6.77 13.40 10.66
CA HIS A 89 6.89 12.79 11.98
C HIS A 89 7.37 11.35 11.88
N PRO A 90 8.53 10.97 12.47
CA PRO A 90 9.05 9.62 12.36
C PRO A 90 8.17 8.62 13.13
N ILE A 91 8.04 7.42 12.56
CA ILE A 91 7.32 6.31 13.20
C ILE A 91 8.18 5.05 13.20
N GLU A 92 8.08 4.29 14.29
CA GLU A 92 8.62 2.96 14.43
C GLU A 92 7.59 2.10 15.19
N LYS A 93 7.11 1.03 14.56
CA LYS A 93 6.08 0.15 15.14
C LYS A 93 6.37 -1.30 14.76
N THR A 94 5.95 -2.24 15.61
CA THR A 94 6.09 -3.67 15.31
C THR A 94 4.73 -4.35 15.27
N GLU A 95 4.53 -5.18 14.26
CA GLU A 95 3.32 -5.99 14.10
C GLU A 95 3.62 -7.49 14.07
N ASN A 96 2.62 -8.30 14.39
CA ASN A 96 2.74 -9.76 14.48
C ASN A 96 2.32 -10.49 13.20
N SER A 97 1.84 -9.77 12.19
CA SER A 97 1.49 -10.31 10.88
C SER A 97 1.85 -9.28 9.79
N LEU A 98 2.02 -9.73 8.56
CA LEU A 98 2.25 -8.85 7.42
C LEU A 98 0.98 -8.07 7.11
N ARG A 99 -0.18 -8.71 7.27
CA ARG A 99 -1.48 -8.07 7.13
C ARG A 99 -1.63 -6.86 8.04
N ASP A 100 -1.44 -7.04 9.34
CA ASP A 100 -1.54 -5.93 10.31
C ASP A 100 -0.54 -4.82 9.95
N ALA A 101 0.66 -5.18 9.47
CA ALA A 101 1.67 -4.20 9.10
C ALA A 101 1.28 -3.37 7.86
N VAL A 102 0.68 -4.02 6.86
CA VAL A 102 0.21 -3.36 5.63
C VAL A 102 -1.03 -2.52 5.91
N GLU A 103 -2.02 -3.06 6.64
CA GLU A 103 -3.24 -2.34 7.04
C GLU A 103 -2.93 -1.14 7.94
N GLU A 104 -1.91 -1.22 8.80
CA GLU A 104 -1.47 -0.06 9.60
C GLU A 104 -0.88 1.06 8.73
N CYS A 105 -0.16 0.71 7.66
CA CYS A 105 0.45 1.69 6.76
C CYS A 105 -0.59 2.31 5.80
N CYS A 106 -1.48 1.48 5.26
CA CYS A 106 -2.52 1.87 4.30
C CYS A 106 -3.78 2.19 5.11
N CYS A 107 -3.85 3.41 5.66
CA CYS A 107 -5.00 3.88 6.43
C CYS A 107 -6.29 3.62 5.65
N ASN A 108 -7.14 2.67 6.09
CA ASN A 108 -8.44 2.30 5.52
C ASN A 108 -8.73 2.95 4.15
N ILE A 109 -8.46 2.24 3.05
CA ILE A 109 -8.39 2.64 1.62
C ILE A 109 -9.66 3.31 1.03
N ARG A 110 -10.57 3.75 1.88
CA ARG A 110 -11.86 4.32 1.50
C ARG A 110 -11.80 5.85 1.51
N GLY A 111 -11.22 6.40 0.44
CA GLY A 111 -11.42 7.79 0.01
C GLY A 111 -10.16 8.67 0.01
N ASP A 112 -10.00 9.47 -1.04
CA ASP A 112 -9.00 10.53 -1.25
C ASP A 112 -7.52 10.14 -1.07
N HIS A 113 -7.19 8.85 -1.22
CA HIS A 113 -5.87 8.32 -0.93
C HIS A 113 -5.27 7.61 -2.15
N TRP A 114 -4.03 7.97 -2.51
CA TRP A 114 -3.22 7.21 -3.46
C TRP A 114 -2.17 6.41 -2.68
N ASP A 115 -2.24 5.09 -2.82
CA ASP A 115 -1.35 4.16 -2.16
C ASP A 115 -0.53 3.39 -3.20
N GLU A 116 0.79 3.32 -2.99
CA GLU A 116 1.69 2.48 -3.76
C GLU A 116 2.41 1.50 -2.82
N ILE A 117 2.26 0.20 -3.08
CA ILE A 117 3.03 -0.85 -2.39
C ILE A 117 4.05 -1.42 -3.37
N ARG A 118 5.33 -1.35 -3.01
CA ARG A 118 6.44 -1.91 -3.78
C ARG A 118 7.26 -2.89 -2.97
N GLU A 119 7.69 -3.97 -3.59
CA GLU A 119 8.61 -4.92 -3.02
C GLU A 119 10.00 -4.77 -3.65
N ASP A 120 11.05 -4.78 -2.83
CA ASP A 120 12.42 -4.89 -3.31
C ASP A 120 12.90 -6.36 -3.40
N GLN A 121 14.03 -6.58 -4.06
CA GLN A 121 14.62 -7.92 -4.24
C GLN A 121 14.96 -8.68 -2.93
N TYR A 122 14.84 -8.05 -1.76
CA TYR A 122 15.10 -8.64 -0.45
C TYR A 122 13.81 -8.94 0.33
N GLY A 123 12.65 -8.73 -0.28
CA GLY A 123 11.35 -8.90 0.36
C GLY A 123 11.00 -7.78 1.34
N CYS A 124 11.59 -6.59 1.15
CA CYS A 124 11.23 -5.40 1.89
C CYS A 124 10.08 -4.69 1.17
N LEU A 125 9.01 -4.38 1.89
CA LEU A 125 7.92 -3.59 1.33
C LEU A 125 8.15 -2.11 1.59
N TYR A 126 7.81 -1.31 0.61
CA TYR A 126 7.80 0.14 0.61
C TYR A 126 6.36 0.56 0.36
N VAL A 127 5.81 1.34 1.28
CA VAL A 127 4.41 1.78 1.23
C VAL A 127 4.43 3.30 1.22
N ASP A 128 4.01 3.89 0.11
CA ASP A 128 3.81 5.32 -0.03
C ASP A 128 2.30 5.58 -0.05
N VAL A 129 1.83 6.45 0.84
CA VAL A 129 0.40 6.79 1.00
C VAL A 129 0.25 8.28 0.93
N HIS A 130 -0.56 8.76 0.00
CA HIS A 130 -0.81 10.18 -0.23
C HIS A 130 -2.23 10.51 0.18
N HIS A 131 -2.39 11.41 1.14
CA HIS A 131 -3.68 11.94 1.57
C HIS A 131 -3.72 13.47 1.45
N HIS A 132 -4.91 14.06 1.59
CA HIS A 132 -5.09 15.51 1.47
C HIS A 132 -4.15 16.33 2.38
N ASP A 133 -3.81 15.81 3.56
CA ASP A 133 -2.92 16.46 4.54
C ASP A 133 -1.42 16.20 4.35
N GLY A 134 -1.01 15.35 3.39
CA GLY A 134 0.40 15.06 3.13
C GLY A 134 0.68 13.63 2.67
N ALA A 135 1.95 13.23 2.72
CA ALA A 135 2.42 11.96 2.19
C ALA A 135 3.17 11.15 3.26
N ASN A 136 2.65 9.97 3.58
CA ASN A 136 3.27 9.02 4.47
C ASN A 136 4.17 8.09 3.67
N GLN A 137 5.34 7.77 4.23
CA GLN A 137 6.30 6.88 3.60
C GLN A 137 6.78 5.87 4.63
N PHE A 138 6.49 4.60 4.39
CA PHE A 138 6.82 3.51 5.27
C PHE A 138 7.66 2.44 4.58
N VAL A 139 8.39 1.71 5.41
CA VAL A 139 9.18 0.55 5.04
C VAL A 139 8.84 -0.56 6.02
N ILE A 140 8.39 -1.69 5.51
CA ILE A 140 8.04 -2.87 6.30
C ILE A 140 9.14 -3.91 6.13
N HIS A 141 9.79 -4.24 7.24
CA HIS A 141 10.85 -5.24 7.31
C HIS A 141 10.37 -6.47 8.08
N LYS A 142 10.51 -7.66 7.49
CA LYS A 142 10.40 -8.91 8.25
C LYS A 142 11.56 -9.01 9.25
N ILE A 143 11.23 -9.15 10.53
CA ILE A 143 12.20 -9.37 11.61
C ILE A 143 12.60 -10.85 11.59
N GLU A 144 13.74 -11.14 10.98
CA GLU A 144 14.35 -12.45 11.14
C GLU A 144 14.91 -12.61 12.55
N ASN A 145 14.48 -13.65 13.26
CA ASN A 145 15.15 -14.10 14.47
C ASN A 145 16.54 -14.65 14.11
N LYS A 146 17.51 -13.76 13.90
CA LYS A 146 18.92 -14.15 13.95
C LYS A 146 19.18 -14.58 15.39
N ARG A 147 19.23 -15.90 15.62
CA ARG A 147 19.76 -16.47 16.87
C ARG A 147 20.99 -15.67 17.26
N LYS A 148 20.92 -15.01 18.43
CA LYS A 148 21.94 -14.16 19.04
C LYS A 148 23.35 -14.67 18.73
N LYS A 149 24.08 -14.00 17.82
CA LYS A 149 25.54 -14.00 17.97
C LYS A 149 25.80 -13.10 19.18
N ASN A 150 26.33 -13.69 20.25
CA ASN A 150 26.75 -12.97 21.46
C ASN A 150 27.68 -11.82 21.07
N ILE A 151 27.13 -10.63 20.88
CA ILE A 151 27.94 -9.41 20.82
C ILE A 151 28.25 -9.08 22.29
N ARG A 152 29.42 -9.52 22.74
CA ARG A 152 30.02 -8.98 23.96
C ARG A 152 30.43 -7.55 23.63
N PHE A 153 29.72 -6.58 24.19
CA PHE A 153 30.26 -5.23 24.32
C PHE A 153 31.35 -5.28 25.39
N THR A 154 32.61 -5.40 24.98
CA THR A 154 33.70 -4.93 25.84
C THR A 154 33.61 -3.41 25.84
N LYS A 155 33.10 -2.86 26.95
CA LYS A 155 33.44 -1.49 27.34
C LYS A 155 34.95 -1.48 27.58
N GLU A 156 35.70 -0.89 26.66
CA GLU A 156 37.01 -0.36 27.02
C GLU A 156 36.80 0.97 27.76
N VAL A 157 37.63 1.14 28.79
CA VAL A 157 37.61 2.14 29.86
C VAL A 157 38.11 3.49 29.34
#